data_AF-A0A0B6WYI8-F1
#
_entry.id   AF-A0A0B6WYI8-F1
#
_cell.length_a   1.000
_cell.length_b   1.000
_cell.length_c   1.000
_cell.angle_alpha   90.00
_cell.angle_beta   90.00
_cell.angle_gamma   90.00
#
_symmetry.space_group_name_H-M   'P 1'
#
loop_
_entity.id
_entity.type
_entity.pdbx_description
1 polymer ?
#
loop_
_entity_poly.entity_id
_entity_poly.type
_entity_poly.pdbx_seq_one_letter_code
_entity_poly.pdbx_strand_id
1 'polypeptide(L)'
;MDKKRLKTFRDRLLERREALFRQVMEAEMRSRERDMEETQDPADMAANAYAKELMVSMSDNDRQLLRLIDEALQRIEEGDYGLCVNCGEPVPDKRLEALPWARYCLRCQDLYERGLLDQEEESQS
;
A
#
# COMPACT_ATOMS: atom_id res chain seq x y z
N MET A 1 -17.67 3.28 -12.41
CA MET A 1 -16.49 2.85 -13.21
C MET A 1 -16.80 1.51 -13.87
N ASP A 2 -16.25 1.17 -15.05
CA ASP A 2 -16.53 -0.11 -15.71
C ASP A 2 -15.62 -1.25 -15.21
N LYS A 3 -16.09 -2.50 -15.35
CA LYS A 3 -15.40 -3.70 -14.82
C LYS A 3 -13.98 -3.87 -15.39
N LYS A 4 -13.74 -3.48 -16.64
CA LYS A 4 -12.43 -3.63 -17.28
C LYS A 4 -11.42 -2.69 -16.63
N ARG A 5 -11.78 -1.43 -16.38
CA ARG A 5 -10.89 -0.47 -15.71
C ARG A 5 -10.66 -0.81 -14.25
N LEU A 6 -11.68 -1.25 -13.52
CA LEU A 6 -11.51 -1.74 -12.15
C LEU A 6 -10.48 -2.88 -12.07
N LYS A 7 -10.53 -3.82 -13.02
CA LYS A 7 -9.50 -4.87 -13.12
C LYS A 7 -8.11 -4.29 -13.34
N THR A 8 -7.97 -3.33 -14.27
CA THR A 8 -6.67 -2.67 -14.51
C THR A 8 -6.11 -1.97 -13.27
N PHE A 9 -6.95 -1.26 -12.51
CA PHE A 9 -6.50 -0.63 -11.26
C PHE A 9 -6.15 -1.66 -10.19
N ARG A 10 -6.94 -2.73 -10.05
CA ARG A 10 -6.64 -3.84 -9.14
C ARG A 10 -5.30 -4.48 -9.45
N ASP A 11 -5.06 -4.82 -10.72
CA ASP A 11 -3.81 -5.45 -11.15
C ASP A 11 -2.60 -4.55 -10.83
N ARG A 12 -2.71 -3.23 -11.08
CA ARG A 12 -1.67 -2.25 -10.73
C ARG A 12 -1.43 -2.11 -9.22
N LEU A 13 -2.49 -2.17 -8.42
CA LEU A 13 -2.39 -2.14 -6.95
C LEU A 13 -1.66 -3.38 -6.43
N LEU A 14 -2.00 -4.57 -6.95
CA LEU A 14 -1.34 -5.82 -6.60
C LEU A 14 0.14 -5.83 -7.01
N GLU A 15 0.45 -5.37 -8.22
CA GLU A 15 1.83 -5.24 -8.70
C GLU A 15 2.65 -4.30 -7.79
N ARG A 16 2.06 -3.16 -7.40
CA ARG A 16 2.75 -2.22 -6.49
C ARG A 16 2.96 -2.82 -5.10
N ARG A 17 1.98 -3.55 -4.57
CA ARG A 17 2.06 -4.28 -3.30
C ARG A 17 3.19 -5.29 -3.32
N GLU A 18 3.28 -6.11 -4.36
CA GLU A 18 4.35 -7.09 -4.53
C GLU A 18 5.72 -6.41 -4.64
N ALA A 19 5.81 -5.30 -5.39
CA ALA A 19 7.05 -4.54 -5.54
C ALA A 19 7.58 -3.99 -4.21
N LEU A 20 6.69 -3.54 -3.30
CA LEU A 20 7.08 -3.10 -1.96
C LEU A 20 7.66 -4.24 -1.13
N PHE A 21 7.02 -5.41 -1.13
CA PHE A 21 7.56 -6.58 -0.44
C PHE A 21 8.92 -6.98 -1.01
N ARG A 22 9.05 -7.03 -2.34
CA ARG A 22 10.31 -7.37 -3.01
C ARG A 22 11.45 -6.40 -2.65
N GLN A 23 11.17 -5.10 -2.62
CA GLN A 23 12.16 -4.08 -2.27
C GLN A 23 12.73 -4.30 -0.86
N VAL A 24 11.86 -4.62 0.11
CA VAL A 24 12.27 -4.82 1.51
C VAL A 24 13.02 -6.15 1.64
N MET A 25 12.56 -7.20 0.97
CA MET A 25 13.22 -8.50 0.90
C MET A 25 14.65 -8.37 0.39
N GLU A 26 14.85 -7.64 -0.71
CA GLU A 26 16.18 -7.39 -1.27
C GLU A 26 17.05 -6.52 -0.34
N ALA A 27 16.46 -5.59 0.40
CA ALA A 27 17.20 -4.78 1.38
C ALA A 27 17.67 -5.62 2.59
N GLU A 28 16.80 -6.51 3.08
CA GLU A 28 17.11 -7.53 4.10
C GLU A 28 18.24 -8.44 3.65
N MET A 29 18.12 -9.06 2.47
CA MET A 29 19.16 -9.94 1.91
C MET A 29 20.51 -9.22 1.79
N ARG A 30 20.52 -8.00 1.23
CA ARG A 30 21.75 -7.18 1.12
C ARG A 30 22.34 -6.77 2.48
N SER A 31 21.54 -6.73 3.53
CA SER A 31 22.03 -6.43 4.89
C SER A 31 22.66 -7.70 5.48
N ARG A 32 22.00 -8.85 5.34
CA ARG A 32 22.53 -10.15 5.76
C ARG A 32 23.82 -10.55 5.02
N GLU A 33 23.91 -10.29 3.72
CA GLU A 33 25.13 -10.49 2.92
C GLU A 33 26.31 -9.62 3.38
N ARG A 34 26.03 -8.44 3.97
CA ARG A 34 27.06 -7.58 4.56
C ARG A 34 27.48 -8.05 5.95
N ASP A 35 26.60 -8.73 6.66
CA ASP A 35 26.80 -9.15 8.04
C ASP A 35 27.39 -10.57 8.19
N MET A 36 27.30 -11.44 7.17
CA MET A 36 27.77 -12.82 7.31
C MET A 36 28.42 -13.42 6.05
N GLU A 37 29.71 -13.72 6.23
CA GLU A 37 30.48 -14.87 5.73
C GLU A 37 29.86 -16.24 6.13
N GLU A 38 28.57 -16.30 6.50
CA GLU A 38 27.95 -17.47 7.09
C GLU A 38 26.64 -17.84 6.38
N THR A 39 26.73 -18.99 5.71
CA THR A 39 25.72 -19.69 4.93
C THR A 39 24.47 -19.98 5.73
N GLN A 40 23.31 -19.48 5.29
CA GLN A 40 22.01 -20.09 5.60
C GLN A 40 21.12 -20.10 4.37
N ASP A 41 20.64 -21.31 4.05
CA ASP A 41 19.70 -21.58 2.96
C ASP A 41 18.32 -21.00 3.34
N PRO A 42 17.69 -20.16 2.50
CA PRO A 42 16.46 -19.44 2.83
C PRO A 42 15.18 -20.30 2.74
N ALA A 43 15.31 -21.63 2.78
CA ALA A 43 14.25 -22.57 2.49
C ALA A 43 13.73 -23.29 3.75
N ASP A 44 13.37 -22.53 4.78
CA ASP A 44 12.31 -22.91 5.72
C ASP A 44 12.06 -21.76 6.72
N MET A 45 11.20 -20.82 6.34
CA MET A 45 10.69 -19.82 7.28
C MET A 45 9.18 -19.92 7.35
N ALA A 46 8.66 -20.08 8.56
CA ALA A 46 7.24 -20.01 8.85
C ALA A 46 6.69 -18.70 8.28
N ALA A 47 5.84 -18.79 7.25
CA ALA A 47 5.41 -17.66 6.42
C ALA A 47 4.89 -16.45 7.23
N ASN A 48 4.30 -16.68 8.40
CA ASN A 48 3.76 -15.63 9.26
C ASN A 48 4.82 -14.88 10.06
N ALA A 49 5.85 -15.56 10.57
CA ALA A 49 6.90 -14.91 11.36
C ALA A 49 7.76 -14.01 10.46
N TYR A 50 8.07 -14.50 9.26
CA TYR A 50 8.85 -13.78 8.28
C TYR A 50 8.12 -12.57 7.68
N ALA A 51 6.82 -12.68 7.41
CA ALA A 51 6.02 -11.53 6.97
C ALA A 51 5.98 -10.41 8.04
N LYS A 52 5.93 -10.78 9.32
CA LYS A 52 5.99 -9.81 10.43
C LYS A 52 7.34 -9.11 10.50
N GLU A 53 8.43 -9.86 10.38
CA GLU A 53 9.79 -9.31 10.35
C GLU A 53 9.98 -8.36 9.17
N LEU A 54 9.48 -8.74 7.99
CA LEU A 54 9.51 -7.89 6.80
C LEU A 54 8.74 -6.57 6.98
N MET A 55 7.60 -6.59 7.66
CA MET A 55 6.89 -5.36 8.03
C MET A 55 7.71 -4.49 8.99
N VAL A 56 8.45 -5.08 9.92
CA VAL A 56 9.35 -4.36 10.83
C VAL A 56 10.49 -3.70 10.05
N SER A 57 10.99 -4.33 8.99
CA SER A 57 12.06 -3.78 8.16
C SER A 57 11.61 -2.75 7.11
N MET A 58 10.29 -2.56 6.91
CA MET A 58 9.75 -1.51 6.04
C MET A 58 9.94 -0.11 6.61
N SER A 59 10.21 0.87 5.75
CA SER A 59 10.15 2.29 6.12
C SER A 59 8.71 2.70 6.45
N ASP A 60 8.53 3.74 7.26
CA ASP A 60 7.19 4.24 7.60
C ASP A 60 6.39 4.67 6.36
N ASN A 61 7.08 5.23 5.36
CA ASN A 61 6.48 5.58 4.07
C ASN A 61 5.98 4.34 3.31
N ASP A 62 6.76 3.26 3.29
CA ASP A 62 6.36 2.00 2.62
C ASP A 62 5.18 1.35 3.34
N ARG A 63 5.18 1.35 4.68
CA ARG A 63 4.04 0.86 5.47
C ARG A 63 2.78 1.68 5.23
N GLN A 64 2.90 3.00 5.19
CA GLN A 64 1.78 3.88 4.88
C GLN A 64 1.26 3.62 3.46
N LEU A 65 2.15 3.49 2.48
CA LEU A 65 1.74 3.18 1.11
C LEU A 65 1.07 1.80 1.00
N LEU A 66 1.59 0.79 1.70
CA LEU A 66 0.97 -0.53 1.76
C LEU A 66 -0.44 -0.46 2.33
N ARG A 67 -0.65 0.25 3.45
CA ARG A 67 -1.98 0.49 4.02
C ARG A 67 -2.93 1.13 3.00
N LEU A 68 -2.48 2.17 2.29
CA LEU A 68 -3.29 2.83 1.26
C LEU A 68 -3.63 1.91 0.07
N ILE A 69 -2.72 1.00 -0.29
CA ILE A 69 -2.97 0.00 -1.33
C ILE A 69 -4.01 -1.02 -0.87
N ASP A 70 -3.87 -1.54 0.34
CA ASP A 70 -4.81 -2.51 0.90
C ASP A 70 -6.22 -1.88 1.08
N GLU A 71 -6.31 -0.64 1.56
CA GLU A 71 -7.58 0.13 1.61
C GLU A 71 -8.18 0.32 0.21
N ALA A 72 -7.36 0.62 -0.80
CA ALA A 72 -7.84 0.76 -2.17
C ALA A 72 -8.35 -0.57 -2.76
N LEU A 73 -7.70 -1.69 -2.46
CA LEU A 73 -8.14 -3.02 -2.86
C LEU A 73 -9.47 -3.38 -2.19
N GLN A 74 -9.62 -3.11 -0.89
CA GLN A 74 -10.87 -3.32 -0.17
C GLN A 74 -12.01 -2.49 -0.78
N ARG A 75 -11.78 -1.20 -1.08
CA ARG A 75 -12.79 -0.36 -1.75
C ARG A 75 -13.16 -0.87 -3.15
N ILE A 76 -12.28 -1.58 -3.86
CA ILE A 76 -12.63 -2.24 -5.12
C ILE A 76 -13.61 -3.39 -4.87
N GLU A 77 -13.41 -4.15 -3.79
CA GLU A 77 -14.28 -5.28 -3.42
C GLU A 77 -15.65 -4.81 -2.93
N GLU A 78 -15.69 -3.72 -2.18
CA GLU A 78 -16.91 -3.09 -1.66
C GLU A 78 -17.68 -2.30 -2.74
N GLY A 79 -17.01 -1.89 -3.82
CA GLY A 79 -17.60 -1.15 -4.93
C GLY A 79 -17.49 0.37 -4.82
N ASP A 80 -16.82 0.87 -3.78
CA ASP A 80 -16.63 2.31 -3.50
C ASP A 80 -15.34 2.89 -4.12
N TYR A 81 -14.58 2.08 -4.86
CA TYR A 81 -13.37 2.54 -5.53
C TYR A 81 -13.63 3.68 -6.51
N GLY A 82 -12.85 4.75 -6.36
CA GLY A 82 -12.99 5.98 -7.12
C GLY A 82 -13.90 7.03 -6.48
N LEU A 83 -14.41 6.79 -5.27
CA LEU A 83 -15.05 7.80 -4.43
C LEU A 83 -14.09 8.32 -3.36
N CYS A 84 -14.20 9.60 -3.05
CA CYS A 84 -13.45 10.26 -1.99
C CYS A 84 -13.94 9.77 -0.63
N VAL A 85 -13.04 9.25 0.20
CA VAL A 85 -13.39 8.72 1.53
C VAL A 85 -13.98 9.78 2.46
N ASN A 86 -13.57 11.05 2.30
CA ASN A 86 -14.07 12.14 3.15
C ASN A 86 -15.43 12.71 2.69
N CYS A 87 -15.60 13.00 1.40
CA CYS A 87 -16.77 13.75 0.92
C CYS A 87 -17.69 12.97 -0.03
N GLY A 88 -17.36 11.71 -0.35
CA GLY A 88 -18.12 10.86 -1.27
C GLY A 88 -18.07 11.29 -2.75
N GLU A 89 -17.45 12.42 -3.07
CA GLU A 89 -17.34 12.91 -4.45
C GLU A 89 -16.41 12.02 -5.28
N PRO A 90 -16.64 11.89 -6.60
CA PRO A 90 -15.76 11.13 -7.49
C PRO A 90 -14.32 11.66 -7.48
N VAL A 91 -13.36 10.75 -7.32
CA VAL A 91 -11.94 11.03 -7.53
C VAL A 91 -11.67 11.06 -9.03
N PRO A 92 -11.03 12.11 -9.57
CA PRO A 92 -10.77 12.21 -11.00
C PRO A 92 -9.97 11.02 -11.53
N ASP A 93 -10.38 10.46 -12.66
CA ASP A 93 -9.71 9.31 -13.29
C ASP A 93 -8.21 9.53 -13.51
N LYS A 94 -7.82 10.72 -13.96
CA LYS A 94 -6.39 11.07 -14.15
C LYS A 94 -5.58 10.95 -12.85
N ARG A 95 -6.22 11.21 -11.70
CA ARG A 95 -5.59 11.04 -10.38
C ARG A 95 -5.44 9.57 -10.04
N LEU A 96 -6.45 8.74 -10.29
CA LEU A 96 -6.37 7.28 -10.08
C LEU A 96 -5.38 6.62 -11.05
N GLU A 97 -5.25 7.14 -12.26
CA GLU A 97 -4.26 6.70 -13.24
C GLU A 97 -2.83 7.00 -12.77
N ALA A 98 -2.61 8.14 -12.13
CA ALA A 98 -1.32 8.48 -11.53
C ALA A 98 -1.06 7.76 -10.19
N LEU A 99 -2.08 7.71 -9.32
CA LEU A 99 -2.04 7.21 -7.95
C LEU A 99 -3.25 6.29 -7.71
N PRO A 100 -3.17 5.00 -8.06
CA PRO A 100 -4.27 4.05 -7.89
C PRO A 100 -4.74 3.89 -6.44
N TRP A 101 -3.90 4.21 -5.46
CA TRP A 101 -4.19 4.14 -4.02
C TRP A 101 -4.76 5.46 -3.46
N ALA A 102 -5.10 6.44 -4.31
CA ALA A 102 -5.64 7.71 -3.83
C ALA A 102 -6.97 7.51 -3.06
N ARG A 103 -7.03 8.02 -1.83
CA ARG A 103 -8.22 8.00 -0.97
C ARG A 103 -9.09 9.25 -1.10
N TYR A 104 -8.47 10.38 -1.46
CA TYR A 104 -9.14 11.70 -1.50
C TYR A 104 -9.21 12.30 -2.90
N CYS A 105 -10.27 13.06 -3.14
CA CYS A 105 -10.33 14.03 -4.23
C CYS A 105 -9.33 15.18 -3.99
N LEU A 106 -9.04 16.00 -5.01
CA LEU A 106 -8.04 17.07 -4.90
C LEU A 106 -8.33 18.06 -3.76
N ARG A 107 -9.61 18.42 -3.55
CA ARG A 107 -10.03 19.33 -2.47
C ARG A 107 -9.76 18.72 -1.10
N CYS A 108 -10.15 17.47 -0.87
CA CYS A 108 -9.93 16.81 0.41
C CYS A 108 -8.44 16.50 0.63
N GLN A 109 -7.69 16.24 -0.44
CA GLN A 109 -6.23 16.11 -0.35
C GLN A 109 -5.57 17.41 0.13
N ASP A 110 -5.97 18.58 -0.38
CA ASP A 110 -5.46 19.88 0.10
C ASP A 110 -5.77 20.11 1.57
N LEU A 111 -7.00 19.81 2.00
CA LEU A 111 -7.39 19.93 3.41
C LEU A 111 -6.56 19.02 4.30
N TYR A 112 -6.34 17.78 3.86
CA TYR A 112 -5.51 16.81 4.57
C TYR A 112 -4.05 17.29 4.70
N GLU A 113 -3.45 17.78 3.62
CA GLU A 113 -2.07 18.30 3.62
C GLU A 113 -1.90 19.54 4.52
N ARG A 114 -3.00 20.28 4.74
CA ARG A 114 -3.04 21.44 5.64
C ARG A 114 -3.38 21.08 7.09
N GLY A 115 -3.57 19.80 7.41
CA GLY A 115 -3.95 19.33 8.74
C GLY A 115 -5.38 19.69 9.14
N LEU A 116 -6.26 19.90 8.17
CA LEU A 116 -7.68 20.23 8.37
C LEU A 116 -8.59 18.99 8.20
N LEU A 117 -8.00 17.84 7.88
CA LEU A 117 -8.64 16.53 7.94
C LEU A 117 -7.73 15.59 8.73
N ASP A 118 -8.28 14.94 9.74
CA ASP A 118 -7.56 13.96 10.53
C ASP A 118 -7.33 12.69 9.70
N GLN A 119 -6.19 12.02 9.91
CA GLN A 119 -6.12 10.61 9.59
C GLN A 119 -7.08 9.93 10.54
N GLU A 120 -8.14 9.30 10.03
CA GLU A 120 -8.75 8.19 10.76
C GLU A 120 -7.64 7.13 10.91
N GLU A 121 -6.82 7.28 11.95
CA GLU A 121 -6.03 6.20 12.49
C GLU A 121 -7.06 5.27 13.10
N GLU A 122 -7.51 4.27 12.32
CA GLU A 122 -8.11 3.09 12.92
C GLU A 122 -7.07 2.55 13.90
N SER A 123 -7.32 2.84 15.16
CA SER A 123 -6.66 2.30 16.33
C SER A 123 -6.61 0.79 16.16
N GLN A 124 -5.46 0.27 15.71
CA GLN A 124 -5.14 -1.14 15.83
C GLN A 124 -5.01 -1.43 17.33
N SER A 125 -6.15 -1.74 17.95
CA SER A 125 -6.24 -2.35 19.28
C SER A 125 -5.98 -3.85 19.17
#